data_AF-A0A8B2U5U4-F1
#
_entry.id   AF-A0A8B2U5U4-F1
#
_cell.length_a   1.000
_cell.length_b   1.000
_cell.length_c   1.000
_cell.angle_alpha   90.00
_cell.angle_beta   90.00
_cell.angle_gamma   90.00
#
_symmetry.space_group_name_H-M   'P 1'
#
loop_
_entity.id
_entity.type
_entity.pdbx_description
1 polymer ?
#
loop_
_entity_poly.entity_id
_entity_poly.type
_entity_poly.pdbx_seq_one_letter_code
_entity_poly.pdbx_strand_id
1 'polypeptide(L)'
;MAKQKHALQTPPQNSQGTMTYQHQRGVIKENAIQALLHDKLFRQRVERNKKGKGSYQRQAKHANRYYEKPDNKISMIRDFIIGLFSIRKV
;
A
#
# COMPACT_ATOMS: atom_id res chain seq x y z
N MET A 1 3.04 51.64 -36.17
CA MET A 1 2.12 50.56 -35.76
C MET A 1 2.93 49.39 -35.22
N ALA A 2 3.08 49.27 -33.90
CA ALA A 2 3.84 48.18 -33.28
C ALA A 2 2.88 47.26 -32.53
N LYS A 3 2.73 46.02 -32.98
CA LYS A 3 1.94 45.00 -32.28
C LYS A 3 2.76 44.47 -31.10
N GLN A 4 2.34 44.81 -29.88
CA GLN A 4 2.83 44.16 -28.66
C GLN A 4 2.39 42.69 -28.65
N LYS A 5 3.34 41.77 -28.54
CA LYS A 5 3.07 40.35 -28.28
C LYS A 5 2.97 40.17 -26.77
N HIS A 6 1.78 39.84 -26.28
CA HIS A 6 1.59 39.47 -24.89
C HIS A 6 2.11 38.04 -24.69
N ALA A 7 3.18 37.87 -23.92
CA ALA A 7 3.71 36.56 -23.54
C ALA A 7 2.73 35.87 -22.59
N LEU A 8 2.44 34.58 -22.84
CA LEU A 8 1.66 33.72 -21.97
C LEU A 8 2.32 33.66 -20.58
N GLN A 9 1.67 34.25 -19.58
CA GLN A 9 2.07 34.16 -18.18
C GLN A 9 1.75 32.75 -17.67
N THR A 10 2.79 32.01 -17.28
CA THR A 10 2.62 30.80 -16.45
C THR A 10 2.07 31.22 -15.08
N PRO A 11 1.06 30.53 -14.54
CA PRO A 11 0.49 30.90 -13.24
C PRO A 11 1.54 30.73 -12.12
N PRO A 12 1.54 31.61 -11.11
CA PRO A 12 2.48 31.55 -10.01
C PRO A 12 2.30 30.26 -9.20
N GLN A 13 3.42 29.57 -8.96
CA GLN A 13 3.49 28.40 -8.08
C GLN A 13 3.22 28.86 -6.65
N ASN A 14 2.06 28.47 -6.12
CA ASN A 14 1.58 28.89 -4.81
C ASN A 14 2.40 28.20 -3.69
N SER A 15 2.96 29.01 -2.81
CA SER A 15 3.78 28.60 -1.67
C SER A 15 2.97 28.68 -0.37
N GLN A 16 2.60 27.52 0.22
CA GLN A 16 2.45 27.29 1.67
C GLN A 16 2.45 25.76 1.97
N GLY A 17 3.50 25.26 2.64
CA GLY A 17 3.50 24.07 3.50
C GLY A 17 3.18 22.68 2.94
N THR A 18 2.97 22.49 1.64
CA THR A 18 2.49 21.23 1.06
C THR A 18 3.53 20.58 0.15
N MET A 19 3.92 19.34 0.46
CA MET A 19 4.86 18.57 -0.38
C MET A 19 4.26 18.35 -1.77
N THR A 20 4.87 18.93 -2.79
CA THR A 20 4.43 18.79 -4.19
C THR A 20 4.93 17.48 -4.79
N TYR A 21 4.05 16.78 -5.52
CA TYR A 21 4.40 15.54 -6.20
C TYR A 21 5.15 15.82 -7.51
N GLN A 22 6.38 15.29 -7.64
CA GLN A 22 7.20 15.39 -8.84
C GLN A 22 6.80 14.32 -9.88
N HIS A 23 6.13 14.73 -10.96
CA HIS A 23 5.69 13.82 -12.03
C HIS A 23 6.75 13.58 -13.12
N GLN A 24 6.69 12.45 -13.83
CA GLN A 24 7.69 12.06 -14.84
C GLN A 24 7.36 12.52 -16.28
N ARG A 25 6.29 13.31 -16.47
CA ARG A 25 5.77 13.70 -17.80
C ARG A 25 6.52 14.88 -18.46
N GLY A 26 7.53 15.44 -17.81
CA GLY A 26 8.20 16.66 -18.27
C GLY A 26 7.29 17.88 -18.17
N VAL A 27 7.49 18.88 -19.05
CA VAL A 27 6.63 20.07 -19.09
C VAL A 27 5.30 19.73 -19.77
N ILE A 28 4.21 19.82 -19.01
CA ILE A 28 2.85 19.61 -19.50
C ILE A 28 2.43 20.86 -20.29
N LYS A 29 2.03 20.70 -21.55
CA LYS A 29 1.64 21.81 -22.44
C LYS A 29 0.13 22.07 -22.48
N GLU A 30 -0.65 20.99 -22.46
CA GLU A 30 -2.10 21.04 -22.65
C GLU A 30 -2.82 20.62 -21.36
N ASN A 31 -3.26 19.36 -21.27
CA ASN A 31 -4.07 18.88 -20.16
C ASN A 31 -3.22 18.24 -19.04
N ALA A 32 -3.21 18.88 -17.88
CA ALA A 32 -2.50 18.39 -16.70
C ALA A 32 -3.14 17.14 -16.07
N ILE A 33 -4.47 17.05 -16.01
CA ILE A 33 -5.16 15.90 -15.42
C ILE A 33 -4.90 14.66 -16.26
N GLN A 34 -5.03 14.76 -17.58
CA GLN A 34 -4.77 13.64 -18.48
C GLN A 34 -3.30 13.21 -18.43
N ALA A 35 -2.36 14.16 -18.36
CA ALA A 35 -0.95 13.84 -18.20
C ALA A 35 -0.68 13.07 -16.89
N LEU A 36 -1.28 13.51 -15.78
CA LEU A 36 -1.16 12.84 -14.48
C LEU A 36 -1.84 11.48 -14.48
N LEU A 37 -3.01 11.34 -15.09
CA LEU A 37 -3.75 10.07 -15.17
C LEU A 37 -2.92 8.95 -15.82
N HIS A 38 -2.07 9.29 -16.77
CA HIS A 38 -1.13 8.35 -17.40
C HIS A 38 0.23 8.24 -16.69
N ASP A 39 0.46 8.98 -15.60
CA ASP A 39 1.67 8.90 -14.78
C ASP A 39 1.60 7.73 -13.78
N LYS A 40 2.76 7.34 -13.23
CA LYS A 40 2.87 6.22 -12.27
C LYS A 40 2.04 6.43 -11.00
N LEU A 41 1.74 7.67 -10.66
CA LEU A 41 0.88 8.03 -9.53
C LEU A 41 -0.48 7.31 -9.61
N PHE A 42 -1.09 7.28 -10.79
CA PHE A 42 -2.43 6.74 -11.03
C PHE A 42 -2.41 5.41 -11.77
N ARG A 43 -1.43 4.56 -11.46
CA ARG A 43 -1.39 3.19 -11.99
C ARG A 43 -2.48 2.31 -11.38
N GLN A 44 -2.92 1.31 -12.15
CA GLN A 44 -3.74 0.23 -11.62
C GLN A 44 -3.01 -0.48 -10.46
N ARG A 45 -3.71 -0.63 -9.34
CA ARG A 45 -3.24 -1.40 -8.18
C ARG A 45 -3.95 -2.74 -8.17
N VAL A 46 -3.18 -3.82 -8.01
CA VAL A 46 -3.70 -5.17 -7.88
C VAL A 46 -3.46 -5.61 -6.45
N GLU A 47 -4.53 -5.92 -5.73
CA GLU A 47 -4.44 -6.48 -4.39
C GLU A 47 -4.04 -7.96 -4.47
N ARG A 48 -3.20 -8.41 -3.53
CA ARG A 48 -2.89 -9.84 -3.41
C ARG A 48 -4.03 -10.55 -2.70
N ASN A 49 -4.62 -11.52 -3.39
CA ASN A 49 -5.60 -12.43 -2.81
C ASN A 49 -5.00 -13.26 -1.67
N LYS A 50 -5.82 -13.58 -0.66
CA LYS A 50 -5.44 -14.44 0.46
C LYS A 50 -5.47 -15.93 0.12
N LYS A 51 -6.22 -16.33 -0.91
CA LYS A 51 -6.39 -17.72 -1.35
C LYS A 51 -6.46 -17.80 -2.88
N GLY A 52 -5.95 -18.89 -3.45
CA GLY A 52 -5.99 -19.19 -4.89
C GLY A 52 -4.68 -18.91 -5.62
N LYS A 53 -4.76 -18.57 -6.91
CA LYS A 53 -3.58 -18.29 -7.74
C LYS A 53 -2.87 -17.04 -7.24
N GLY A 54 -1.56 -17.13 -6.99
CA GLY A 54 -0.74 -15.99 -6.54
C GLY A 54 -0.88 -15.65 -5.06
N SER A 55 -1.63 -16.43 -4.27
CA SER A 55 -1.82 -16.17 -2.84
C SER A 55 -0.74 -16.78 -1.94
N TYR A 56 0.11 -17.67 -2.46
CA TYR A 56 1.17 -18.31 -1.68
C TYR A 56 2.22 -17.28 -1.23
N GLN A 57 2.46 -17.23 0.08
CA GLN A 57 3.50 -16.41 0.69
C GLN A 57 4.49 -17.33 1.39
N ARG A 58 5.79 -17.22 1.06
CA ARG A 58 6.84 -18.03 1.68
C ARG A 58 6.95 -17.80 3.19
N GLN A 59 6.65 -16.57 3.63
CA GLN A 59 6.71 -16.16 5.02
C GLN A 59 5.37 -15.52 5.41
N ALA A 60 4.78 -16.01 6.49
CA ALA A 60 3.57 -15.42 7.05
C ALA A 60 3.91 -14.13 7.82
N LYS A 61 2.96 -13.18 7.90
CA LYS A 61 3.12 -11.91 8.64
C LYS A 61 3.63 -12.10 10.09
N HIS A 62 3.25 -13.21 10.71
CA HIS A 62 3.56 -13.55 12.11
C HIS A 62 4.18 -14.95 12.23
N ALA A 63 5.15 -15.29 11.38
CA ALA A 63 5.78 -16.62 11.37
C ALA A 63 6.38 -17.05 12.72
N ASN A 64 6.88 -16.10 13.52
CA ASN A 64 7.50 -16.37 14.83
C ASN A 64 6.57 -16.14 16.03
N ARG A 65 5.29 -15.81 15.80
CA ARG A 65 4.32 -15.57 16.89
C ARG A 65 3.37 -16.75 16.99
N TYR A 66 3.84 -17.82 17.61
CA TYR A 66 3.09 -19.05 17.83
C TYR A 66 1.79 -18.81 18.65
N TYR A 67 1.75 -17.74 19.43
CA TYR A 67 0.74 -17.52 20.48
C TYR A 67 -0.41 -16.55 20.14
N GLU A 68 -0.47 -15.94 18.95
CA GLU A 68 -1.44 -14.87 18.67
C GLU A 68 -2.78 -15.31 18.04
N LYS A 69 -3.03 -16.61 17.84
CA LYS A 69 -4.39 -17.06 17.46
C LYS A 69 -5.28 -17.15 18.71
N PRO A 70 -6.54 -16.66 18.70
CA PRO A 70 -7.47 -16.82 19.82
C PRO A 70 -7.82 -18.29 20.09
N ASP A 71 -7.68 -19.16 19.08
CA ASP A 71 -7.89 -20.61 19.16
C ASP A 71 -7.01 -21.28 20.22
N ASN A 72 -5.85 -20.68 20.54
CA ASN A 72 -4.89 -21.17 21.52
C ASN A 72 -5.41 -21.08 22.96
N LYS A 73 -6.42 -20.25 23.22
CA LYS A 73 -7.07 -20.15 24.54
C LYS A 73 -8.01 -21.35 24.77
N ILE A 74 -8.47 -22.00 23.70
CA ILE A 74 -9.39 -23.15 23.76
C ILE A 74 -8.63 -24.45 24.02
N SER A 75 -7.35 -24.54 23.64
CA SER A 75 -6.57 -25.77 23.82
C SER A 75 -6.29 -26.09 25.29
N MET A 76 -5.93 -25.10 26.13
CA MET A 76 -5.65 -25.39 27.55
C MET A 76 -6.85 -25.99 28.30
N ILE A 77 -8.08 -25.56 27.99
CA ILE A 77 -9.30 -26.11 28.61
C ILE A 77 -9.66 -27.46 27.98
N ARG A 78 -9.49 -27.62 26.66
CA ARG A 78 -9.72 -28.91 25.97
C ARG A 78 -8.74 -30.01 26.41
N ASP A 79 -7.45 -29.69 26.54
CA ASP A 79 -6.40 -30.64 26.90
C ASP A 79 -6.56 -31.14 28.35
N PHE A 80 -7.08 -30.28 29.24
CA PHE A 80 -7.49 -30.64 30.60
C PHE A 80 -8.72 -31.57 30.62
N ILE A 81 -9.75 -31.29 29.81
CA ILE A 81 -10.97 -32.11 29.73
C ILE A 81 -10.72 -33.48 29.09
N ILE A 82 -9.84 -33.55 28.09
CA ILE A 82 -9.52 -34.79 27.34
C ILE A 82 -8.43 -35.62 28.07
N GLY A 83 -7.86 -35.11 29.17
CA GLY A 83 -6.88 -35.84 29.99
C GLY A 83 -5.50 -36.03 29.32
N LEU A 84 -5.20 -35.27 28.25
CA LEU A 84 -3.91 -35.33 27.56
C LEU A 84 -2.89 -34.42 28.28
N PHE A 85 -2.52 -34.80 29.50
CA PHE A 85 -1.44 -34.15 30.24
C PHE A 85 -0.10 -34.59 29.62
N SER A 86 0.44 -33.81 28.69
CA SER A 86 1.75 -34.08 28.11
C SER A 86 2.81 -33.81 29.17
N ILE A 87 3.20 -34.84 29.91
CA ILE A 87 4.36 -34.83 30.83
C ILE A 87 5.59 -34.64 29.96
N ARG A 88 6.04 -33.39 29.86
CA ARG A 88 7.32 -33.03 29.27
C ARG A 88 8.41 -33.55 30.22
N LYS A 89 8.89 -34.76 29.99
CA LYS A 89 10.10 -35.26 30.66
C LYS A 89 11.31 -34.49 30.11
N VAL A 90 12.13 -34.04 31.05
CA VAL A 90 13.45 -33.42 30.88
C VAL A 90 14.37 -34.34 30.08
#